data_AF-A0A1F8UK23-F1
#
_entry.id   AF-A0A1F8UK23-F1
#
_cell.length_a   1.000
_cell.length_b   1.000
_cell.length_c   1.000
_cell.angle_alpha   90.00
_cell.angle_beta   90.00
_cell.angle_gamma   90.00
#
_symmetry.space_group_name_H-M   'P 1'
#
loop_
_entity.id
_entity.type
_entity.pdbx_description
1 polymer ?
#
loop_
_entity_poly.entity_id
_entity_poly.type
_entity_poly.pdbx_seq_one_letter_code
_entity_poly.pdbx_strand_id
1 'polypeptide(L)'
;MEGRLLCVTRLVILAALATIAIPIFTSKSETAKQIAHNENVRLLQQQGNAYLLSVDSVPPETTNITQLMVDNGFIKEIPTNPLTSGSQVGAYIVTVGPVGNAAVNKTVVEVTGIASEGGGESPPVTIAEGAYIQFGNYTAENSETSVITTEPIIWRVIKKQEIDATKEGEELLLLADRIITMKPYDAKEPSNADADRLNYGSNYWGNSNIREWLNSNAATVAWTTQAPNAANVWQNAPEGGVNPYDAEAGFLTNLAPEERAQIVEVTHRSIVYNTLDGHDGGEEAHGYTNTGVDESVTVAPGDNYTTSYYKNTTDTVFLPSLGELSDYVDGVLQHPSTATDYQISYTTQQARDQSNYSGDPVNDTAALYYWVRDAYASNSCYVRNVHAVGVVFPDCAYYGNIGVRPALYLSSSSMTLGAESGATAATAYTITGFN
;
A
#
# COMPACT_ATOMS: atom_id res chain seq x y z
N MET A 1 17.41 29.93 35.43
CA MET A 1 17.56 28.67 34.67
C MET A 1 17.02 28.90 33.26
N GLU A 2 17.63 29.86 32.57
CA GLU A 2 17.64 29.99 31.12
C GLU A 2 18.73 29.03 30.63
N GLY A 3 18.41 28.11 29.72
CA GLY A 3 19.45 27.19 29.22
C GLY A 3 19.00 25.82 28.70
N ARG A 4 17.71 25.59 28.40
CA ARG A 4 17.26 24.37 27.71
C ARG A 4 16.16 24.60 26.67
N LEU A 5 16.10 25.82 26.12
CA LEU A 5 15.12 26.21 25.11
C LEU A 5 15.85 26.71 23.85
N LEU A 6 16.62 25.86 23.17
CA LEU A 6 17.22 26.26 21.87
C LEU A 6 17.76 25.14 20.97
N CYS A 7 17.64 23.85 21.32
CA CYS A 7 18.26 22.77 20.52
C CYS A 7 17.29 21.76 19.87
N VAL A 8 15.96 21.88 20.06
CA VAL A 8 15.00 20.87 19.53
C VAL A 8 13.89 21.48 18.64
N THR A 9 13.68 22.80 18.65
CA THR A 9 12.71 23.48 17.76
C THR A 9 13.33 24.04 16.47
N ARG A 10 14.57 23.65 16.14
CA ARG A 10 15.30 24.06 14.92
C ARG A 10 15.97 22.89 14.19
N LEU A 11 15.44 21.68 14.35
CA LEU A 11 15.83 20.53 13.53
C LEU A 11 14.96 20.47 12.28
N VAL A 12 15.38 21.29 11.29
CA VAL A 12 15.34 21.01 9.85
C VAL A 12 13.98 20.61 9.25
N ILE A 13 13.02 21.54 9.24
CA ILE A 13 12.31 21.89 7.99
C ILE A 13 12.99 23.13 7.43
N LEU A 14 14.22 22.91 6.99
CA LEU A 14 14.96 23.81 6.09
C LEU A 14 15.19 23.05 4.78
N ALA A 15 14.17 22.27 4.36
CA ALA A 15 14.00 21.97 2.96
C ALA A 15 13.79 23.32 2.26
N ALA A 16 14.65 23.62 1.29
CA ALA A 16 14.75 24.90 0.62
C ALA A 16 13.38 25.57 0.38
N LEU A 17 13.13 26.68 1.09
CA LEU A 17 12.10 27.67 0.73
C LEU A 17 12.58 28.37 -0.56
N ALA A 18 12.64 27.62 -1.66
CA ALA A 18 12.57 28.21 -2.98
C ALA A 18 11.10 28.53 -3.19
N THR A 19 10.69 29.78 -2.98
CA THR A 19 9.42 30.32 -3.50
C THR A 19 9.23 29.79 -4.92
N ILE A 20 8.27 28.89 -5.13
CA ILE A 20 7.99 28.37 -6.47
C ILE A 20 7.44 29.56 -7.26
N ALA A 21 8.22 30.00 -8.25
CA ALA A 21 7.75 31.01 -9.18
C ALA A 21 6.67 30.35 -10.04
N ILE A 22 5.41 30.74 -9.82
CA ILE A 22 4.33 30.32 -10.70
C ILE A 22 4.62 30.90 -12.09
N PRO A 23 4.79 30.07 -13.14
CA PRO A 23 5.06 30.60 -14.46
C PRO A 23 3.86 31.42 -14.95
N ILE A 24 4.09 32.70 -15.28
CA ILE A 24 3.07 33.55 -15.89
C ILE A 24 2.98 33.18 -17.37
N PHE A 25 2.09 32.24 -17.72
CA PHE A 25 1.87 31.85 -19.11
C PHE A 25 0.98 32.88 -19.83
N THR A 26 1.60 33.86 -20.50
CA THR A 26 0.88 34.74 -21.46
C THR A 26 0.90 34.12 -22.86
N SER A 27 0.01 33.15 -23.10
CA SER A 27 -0.21 32.56 -24.43
C SER A 27 -1.45 33.13 -25.11
N LYS A 28 -1.43 33.22 -26.45
CA LYS A 28 -2.58 33.68 -27.27
C LYS A 28 -3.53 32.56 -27.70
N SER A 29 -3.14 31.29 -27.62
CA SER A 29 -4.00 30.17 -28.04
C SER A 29 -4.91 29.69 -26.90
N GLU A 30 -6.15 29.30 -27.24
CA GLU A 30 -7.14 28.87 -26.25
C GLU A 30 -6.72 27.60 -25.49
N THR A 31 -6.15 26.62 -26.21
CA THR A 31 -5.57 25.40 -25.64
C THR A 31 -4.49 25.70 -24.58
N ALA A 32 -3.57 26.63 -24.87
CA ALA A 32 -2.52 27.00 -23.94
C ALA A 32 -3.05 27.79 -22.73
N LYS A 33 -4.12 28.58 -22.91
CA LYS A 33 -4.81 29.22 -21.77
C LYS A 33 -5.49 28.19 -20.88
N GLN A 34 -6.11 27.15 -21.45
CA GLN A 34 -6.71 26.05 -20.68
C GLN A 34 -5.66 25.25 -19.90
N ILE A 35 -4.52 24.92 -20.53
CA ILE A 35 -3.39 24.27 -19.85
C ILE A 35 -2.87 25.14 -18.71
N ALA A 36 -2.57 26.42 -19.00
CA ALA A 36 -2.09 27.36 -18.00
C ALA A 36 -3.09 27.59 -16.87
N HIS A 37 -4.39 27.57 -17.15
CA HIS A 37 -5.44 27.63 -16.13
C HIS A 37 -5.39 26.42 -15.21
N ASN A 38 -5.35 25.21 -15.77
CA ASN A 38 -5.33 23.97 -15.01
C ASN A 38 -4.11 23.88 -14.09
N GLU A 39 -2.93 24.25 -14.60
CA GLU A 39 -1.70 24.29 -13.80
C GLU A 39 -1.78 25.32 -12.67
N ASN A 40 -2.32 26.51 -12.92
CA ASN A 40 -2.53 27.49 -11.85
C ASN A 40 -3.46 26.97 -10.76
N VAL A 41 -4.55 26.27 -11.12
CA VAL A 41 -5.49 25.68 -10.15
C VAL A 41 -4.78 24.64 -9.28
N ARG A 42 -4.06 23.69 -9.90
CA ARG A 42 -3.32 22.64 -9.18
C ARG A 42 -2.26 23.21 -8.25
N LEU A 43 -1.48 24.17 -8.73
CA LEU A 43 -0.37 24.74 -7.96
C LEU A 43 -0.88 25.61 -6.80
N LEU A 44 -1.95 26.38 -7.00
CA LEU A 44 -2.57 27.14 -5.90
C LEU A 44 -3.16 26.21 -4.83
N GLN A 45 -3.75 25.09 -5.24
CA GLN A 45 -4.25 24.07 -4.31
C GLN A 45 -3.11 23.46 -3.49
N GLN A 46 -1.99 23.09 -4.14
CA GLN A 46 -0.80 22.53 -3.49
C GLN A 46 -0.15 23.52 -2.52
N GLN A 47 0.11 24.75 -2.96
CA GLN A 47 0.74 25.79 -2.14
C GLN A 47 -0.17 26.25 -1.01
N GLY A 48 -1.49 26.25 -1.21
CA GLY A 48 -2.45 26.52 -0.15
C GLY A 48 -2.41 25.46 0.94
N ASN A 49 -2.34 24.18 0.58
CA ASN A 49 -2.18 23.09 1.55
C ASN A 49 -0.86 23.20 2.32
N ALA A 50 0.25 23.51 1.64
CA ALA A 50 1.55 23.72 2.27
C ALA A 50 1.53 24.89 3.26
N TYR A 51 0.86 26.00 2.91
CA TYR A 51 0.64 27.12 3.82
C TYR A 51 -0.16 26.70 5.06
N LEU A 52 -1.26 25.97 4.89
CA LEU A 52 -2.12 25.54 6.00
C LEU A 52 -1.45 24.51 6.93
N LEU A 53 -0.49 23.73 6.43
CA LEU A 53 0.36 22.87 7.25
C LEU A 53 1.42 23.64 8.05
N SER A 54 1.76 24.85 7.61
CA SER A 54 2.80 25.68 8.26
C SER A 54 2.30 26.54 9.40
N VAL A 55 0.98 26.72 9.54
CA VAL A 55 0.39 27.59 10.55
C VAL A 55 0.12 26.82 11.85
N ASP A 56 0.38 27.46 13.00
CA ASP A 56 0.17 26.86 14.33
C ASP A 56 -1.30 26.49 14.61
N SER A 57 -2.23 27.14 13.91
CA SER A 57 -3.66 26.84 13.94
C SER A 57 -4.30 27.14 12.59
N VAL A 58 -5.01 26.16 12.03
CA VAL A 58 -5.72 26.30 10.76
C VAL A 58 -6.81 27.38 10.89
N PRO A 59 -6.87 28.38 9.98
CA PRO A 59 -7.92 29.40 10.00
C PRO A 59 -9.31 28.78 9.80
N PRO A 60 -10.40 29.47 10.20
CA PRO A 60 -11.76 28.97 9.99
C PRO A 60 -12.05 28.63 8.52
N GLU A 61 -12.94 27.67 8.29
CA GLU A 61 -13.47 27.36 6.96
C GLU A 61 -13.93 28.65 6.24
N THR A 62 -13.76 28.68 4.92
CA THR A 62 -14.02 29.81 4.02
C THR A 62 -13.08 31.01 4.14
N THR A 63 -12.13 30.99 5.08
CA THR A 63 -11.12 32.05 5.20
C THR A 63 -10.31 32.14 3.90
N ASN A 64 -10.25 33.33 3.29
CA ASN A 64 -9.43 33.59 2.12
C ASN A 64 -7.95 33.69 2.52
N ILE A 65 -7.14 32.74 2.07
CA ILE A 65 -5.71 32.63 2.36
C ILE A 65 -4.83 33.06 1.20
N THR A 66 -5.40 33.49 0.08
CA THR A 66 -4.67 33.79 -1.16
C THR A 66 -3.52 34.77 -0.95
N GLN A 67 -3.76 35.89 -0.25
CA GLN A 67 -2.71 36.88 0.03
C GLN A 67 -1.74 36.38 1.10
N LEU A 68 -2.21 35.58 2.06
CA LEU A 68 -1.34 35.01 3.10
C LEU A 68 -0.30 34.07 2.50
N MET A 69 -0.66 33.32 1.46
CA MET A 69 0.27 32.49 0.71
C MET A 69 1.38 33.33 0.04
N VAL A 70 1.06 34.55 -0.43
CA VAL A 70 2.06 35.49 -0.98
C VAL A 70 2.95 36.02 0.12
N ASP A 71 2.34 36.55 1.18
CA ASP A 71 3.04 37.24 2.28
C ASP A 71 4.00 36.30 3.03
N ASN A 72 3.70 34.99 3.05
CA ASN A 72 4.51 33.96 3.68
C ASN A 72 5.42 33.20 2.70
N GLY A 73 5.48 33.61 1.43
CA GLY A 73 6.43 33.07 0.45
C GLY A 73 6.12 31.66 -0.07
N PHE A 74 4.87 31.21 0.01
CA PHE A 74 4.42 29.97 -0.65
C PHE A 74 4.18 30.18 -2.14
N ILE A 75 3.78 31.39 -2.51
CA ILE A 75 3.69 31.83 -3.91
C ILE A 75 4.34 33.21 -4.04
N LYS A 76 4.97 33.49 -5.18
CA LYS A 76 5.61 34.80 -5.42
C LYS A 76 4.58 35.92 -5.61
N GLU A 77 3.50 35.62 -6.33
CA GLU A 77 2.38 36.51 -6.59
C GLU A 77 1.14 35.70 -6.96
N ILE A 78 -0.04 36.31 -6.90
CA ILE A 78 -1.30 35.66 -7.29
C ILE A 78 -1.34 35.56 -8.83
N PRO A 79 -1.45 34.36 -9.42
CA PRO A 79 -1.50 34.20 -10.86
C PRO A 79 -2.70 34.91 -11.47
N THR A 80 -2.52 35.48 -12.67
CA THR A 80 -3.64 35.98 -13.45
C THR A 80 -4.28 34.81 -14.21
N ASN A 81 -5.60 34.65 -14.09
CA ASN A 81 -6.31 33.61 -14.82
C ASN A 81 -6.31 33.92 -16.33
N PRO A 82 -5.76 33.02 -17.17
CA PRO A 82 -5.64 33.25 -18.60
C PRO A 82 -6.96 33.07 -19.37
N LEU A 83 -7.98 32.45 -18.75
CA LEU A 83 -9.29 32.26 -19.39
C LEU A 83 -10.08 33.56 -19.48
N THR A 84 -10.53 33.88 -20.69
CA THR A 84 -11.29 35.11 -21.00
C THR A 84 -12.78 34.86 -21.27
N SER A 85 -13.21 33.60 -21.35
CA SER A 85 -14.61 33.20 -21.53
C SER A 85 -14.91 31.88 -20.83
N GLY A 86 -16.19 31.60 -20.54
CA GLY A 86 -16.66 30.40 -19.85
C GLY A 86 -16.89 30.58 -18.34
N SER A 87 -17.26 29.50 -17.65
CA SER A 87 -17.63 29.54 -16.22
C SER A 87 -16.44 29.73 -15.26
N GLN A 88 -15.22 29.50 -15.73
CA GLN A 88 -14.00 29.53 -14.90
C GLN A 88 -13.20 30.84 -15.03
N VAL A 89 -13.78 31.92 -15.57
CA VAL A 89 -13.10 33.23 -15.69
C VAL A 89 -12.98 33.94 -14.33
N GLY A 90 -12.06 34.91 -14.25
CA GLY A 90 -11.86 35.76 -13.07
C GLY A 90 -10.75 35.29 -12.14
N ALA A 91 -10.47 36.08 -11.11
CA ALA A 91 -9.34 35.86 -10.21
C ALA A 91 -9.41 34.51 -9.46
N TYR A 92 -8.24 33.92 -9.22
CA TYR A 92 -8.12 32.80 -8.32
C TYR A 92 -8.25 33.28 -6.87
N ILE A 93 -9.04 32.54 -6.10
CA ILE A 93 -9.19 32.71 -4.67
C ILE A 93 -8.97 31.35 -4.04
N VAL A 94 -8.06 31.28 -3.09
CA VAL A 94 -7.82 30.10 -2.27
C VAL A 94 -8.45 30.34 -0.90
N THR A 95 -9.40 29.49 -0.51
CA THR A 95 -10.03 29.50 0.81
C THR A 95 -9.66 28.27 1.61
N VAL A 96 -9.91 28.29 2.92
CA VAL A 96 -9.89 27.08 3.75
C VAL A 96 -11.17 26.27 3.47
N GLY A 97 -11.02 25.00 3.15
CA GLY A 97 -12.08 24.02 2.95
C GLY A 97 -12.56 23.38 4.26
N PRO A 98 -13.62 22.55 4.20
CA PRO A 98 -14.34 22.02 5.36
C PRO A 98 -13.51 21.10 6.27
N VAL A 99 -12.37 20.61 5.80
CA VAL A 99 -11.45 19.76 6.57
C VAL A 99 -10.09 20.43 6.85
N GLY A 100 -10.02 21.76 6.70
CA GLY A 100 -8.79 22.51 6.92
C GLY A 100 -7.77 22.43 5.78
N ASN A 101 -8.15 21.89 4.63
CA ASN A 101 -7.38 21.91 3.40
C ASN A 101 -7.58 23.24 2.64
N ALA A 102 -6.75 23.55 1.66
CA ALA A 102 -7.02 24.65 0.74
C ALA A 102 -8.16 24.27 -0.21
N ALA A 103 -8.84 25.27 -0.77
CA ALA A 103 -9.84 25.10 -1.80
C ALA A 103 -9.73 26.26 -2.79
N VAL A 104 -9.46 25.96 -4.06
CA VAL A 104 -9.42 26.98 -5.12
C VAL A 104 -10.83 27.19 -5.66
N ASN A 105 -11.25 28.44 -5.83
CA ASN A 105 -12.57 28.82 -6.36
C ASN A 105 -12.78 28.49 -7.85
N LYS A 106 -11.82 27.82 -8.49
CA LYS A 106 -11.82 27.40 -9.90
C LYS A 106 -11.57 25.91 -9.99
N THR A 107 -12.13 25.29 -11.01
CA THR A 107 -11.90 23.88 -11.34
C THR A 107 -11.14 23.77 -12.65
N VAL A 108 -10.37 22.70 -12.82
CA VAL A 108 -9.73 22.40 -14.11
C VAL A 108 -10.78 22.28 -15.23
N VAL A 109 -10.40 22.69 -16.43
CA VAL A 109 -11.21 22.63 -17.65
C VAL A 109 -10.64 21.60 -18.62
N GLU A 110 -11.50 21.01 -19.44
CA GLU A 110 -11.06 20.16 -20.54
C GLU A 110 -10.24 20.98 -21.55
N VAL A 111 -9.10 20.44 -21.99
CA VAL A 111 -8.23 21.10 -22.96
C VAL A 111 -8.68 20.73 -24.37
N THR A 112 -9.28 21.69 -25.07
CA THR A 112 -9.78 21.51 -26.44
C THR A 112 -8.66 21.72 -27.46
N GLY A 113 -8.54 20.82 -28.45
CA GLY A 113 -7.70 21.03 -29.64
C GLY A 113 -6.38 20.25 -29.72
N ILE A 114 -6.17 19.25 -28.87
CA ILE A 114 -5.05 18.32 -28.99
C ILE A 114 -5.61 16.93 -29.38
N ALA A 115 -5.25 16.46 -30.58
CA ALA A 115 -5.16 15.02 -30.80
C ALA A 115 -4.05 14.51 -29.87
N SER A 116 -4.34 13.44 -29.13
CA SER A 116 -3.43 12.77 -28.21
C SER A 116 -2.12 12.40 -28.90
N GLU A 117 -1.11 13.27 -28.77
CA GLU A 117 0.30 12.91 -28.89
C GLU A 117 0.97 13.42 -27.60
N GLY A 118 1.59 12.49 -26.88
CA GLY A 118 2.10 12.72 -25.53
C GLY A 118 3.22 13.75 -25.45
N GLY A 119 3.53 14.11 -24.20
CA GLY A 119 4.71 14.93 -23.87
C GLY A 119 4.37 16.31 -23.31
N GLY A 120 3.55 16.37 -22.27
CA GLY A 120 3.55 17.47 -21.32
C GLY A 120 3.48 16.84 -19.95
N GLU A 121 4.64 16.59 -19.33
CA GLU A 121 4.74 16.17 -17.93
C GLU A 121 3.85 17.09 -17.10
N SER A 122 2.71 16.56 -16.63
CA SER A 122 2.10 17.10 -15.43
C SER A 122 3.17 17.03 -14.35
N PRO A 123 3.36 18.06 -13.51
CA PRO A 123 4.28 17.94 -12.39
C PRO A 123 3.92 16.65 -11.64
N PRO A 124 4.90 15.75 -11.37
CA PRO A 124 4.63 14.42 -10.88
C PRO A 124 3.79 14.52 -9.63
N VAL A 125 2.62 13.88 -9.65
CA VAL A 125 1.75 13.83 -8.49
C VAL A 125 2.52 13.16 -7.37
N THR A 126 2.97 13.95 -6.40
CA THR A 126 3.85 13.44 -5.35
C THR A 126 2.98 12.86 -4.25
N ILE A 127 2.84 11.54 -4.25
CA ILE A 127 2.20 10.81 -3.17
C ILE A 127 3.20 10.72 -2.00
N ALA A 128 2.75 11.00 -0.79
CA ALA A 128 3.57 10.90 0.41
C ALA A 128 3.62 9.45 0.93
N GLU A 129 4.74 9.07 1.56
CA GLU A 129 4.76 7.87 2.41
C GLU A 129 3.75 8.09 3.56
N GLY A 130 3.01 7.05 3.90
CA GLY A 130 1.85 7.15 4.78
C GLY A 130 0.64 7.84 4.13
N ALA A 131 0.53 7.87 2.81
CA ALA A 131 -0.73 8.19 2.14
C ALA A 131 -1.55 6.92 1.85
N TYR A 132 -2.86 7.10 1.72
CA TYR A 132 -3.81 6.09 1.28
C TYR A 132 -4.10 6.22 -0.22
N ILE A 133 -4.13 5.08 -0.90
CA ILE A 133 -4.45 4.99 -2.32
C ILE A 133 -5.40 3.82 -2.57
N GLN A 134 -6.39 4.02 -3.42
CA GLN A 134 -7.24 2.97 -3.94
C GLN A 134 -6.65 2.46 -5.25
N PHE A 135 -6.41 1.14 -5.33
CA PHE A 135 -5.86 0.50 -6.52
C PHE A 135 -6.41 -0.92 -6.64
N GLY A 136 -7.06 -1.24 -7.75
CA GLY A 136 -7.72 -2.53 -7.91
C GLY A 136 -8.96 -2.73 -7.06
N ASN A 137 -9.63 -3.85 -7.33
CA ASN A 137 -10.74 -4.36 -6.53
C ASN A 137 -10.41 -5.76 -6.01
N TYR A 138 -11.23 -6.27 -5.11
CA TYR A 138 -11.25 -7.67 -4.70
C TYR A 138 -12.66 -8.22 -4.80
N THR A 139 -12.81 -9.32 -5.54
CA THR A 139 -14.08 -10.01 -5.72
C THR A 139 -14.09 -11.28 -4.88
N ALA A 140 -15.09 -11.41 -4.01
CA ALA A 140 -15.23 -12.53 -3.11
C ALA A 140 -16.70 -12.97 -2.99
N GLU A 141 -16.91 -14.28 -2.85
CA GLU A 141 -18.20 -14.88 -2.54
C GLU A 141 -18.36 -15.02 -1.02
N ASN A 142 -19.47 -14.54 -0.48
CA ASN A 142 -19.82 -14.73 0.93
C ASN A 142 -20.06 -16.23 1.23
N SER A 143 -19.43 -16.76 2.28
CA SER A 143 -19.46 -18.18 2.62
C SER A 143 -20.82 -18.70 3.09
N GLU A 144 -21.67 -17.82 3.63
CA GLU A 144 -22.99 -18.17 4.16
C GLU A 144 -24.10 -17.95 3.12
N THR A 145 -24.02 -16.88 2.34
CA THR A 145 -25.10 -16.43 1.45
C THR A 145 -24.82 -16.69 -0.03
N SER A 146 -23.61 -17.10 -0.40
CA SER A 146 -23.17 -17.23 -1.80
C SER A 146 -23.33 -15.95 -2.63
N VAL A 147 -23.33 -14.78 -1.97
CA VAL A 147 -23.42 -13.49 -2.65
C VAL A 147 -22.01 -13.05 -3.02
N ILE A 148 -21.81 -12.75 -4.31
CA ILE A 148 -20.55 -12.21 -4.81
C ILE A 148 -20.54 -10.70 -4.65
N THR A 149 -19.48 -10.17 -4.04
CA THR A 149 -19.23 -8.74 -3.86
C THR A 149 -17.90 -8.37 -4.49
N THR A 150 -17.80 -7.14 -4.99
CA THR A 150 -16.55 -6.57 -5.53
C THR A 150 -16.33 -5.24 -4.84
N GLU A 151 -15.25 -5.14 -4.07
CA GLU A 151 -14.93 -3.96 -3.27
C GLU A 151 -13.54 -3.43 -3.63
N PRO A 152 -13.33 -2.10 -3.59
CA PRO A 152 -12.02 -1.52 -3.85
C PRO A 152 -10.99 -1.92 -2.78
N ILE A 153 -9.74 -2.17 -3.20
CA ILE A 153 -8.65 -2.39 -2.25
C ILE A 153 -8.02 -1.04 -1.89
N ILE A 154 -7.98 -0.76 -0.59
CA ILE A 154 -7.28 0.39 -0.04
C ILE A 154 -5.87 -0.03 0.38
N TRP A 155 -4.89 0.74 -0.05
CA TRP A 155 -3.47 0.52 0.20
C TRP A 155 -2.87 1.71 0.92
N ARG A 156 -1.78 1.44 1.63
CA ARG A 156 -0.91 2.42 2.26
C ARG A 156 0.41 2.45 1.52
N VAL A 157 0.87 3.65 1.17
CA VAL A 157 2.22 3.85 0.64
C VAL A 157 3.20 3.73 1.80
N ILE A 158 3.87 2.59 1.95
CA ILE A 158 4.79 2.35 3.07
C ILE A 158 6.21 2.77 2.74
N LYS A 159 6.58 2.80 1.45
CA LYS A 159 7.89 3.24 0.99
C LYS A 159 7.82 3.79 -0.43
N LYS A 160 8.66 4.77 -0.74
CA LYS A 160 9.00 5.14 -2.11
C LYS A 160 10.45 4.82 -2.38
N GLN A 161 10.72 4.17 -3.51
CA GLN A 161 12.07 3.85 -3.93
C GLN A 161 12.13 3.53 -5.41
N GLU A 162 13.27 3.83 -6.03
CA GLU A 162 13.60 3.39 -7.38
C GLU A 162 13.89 1.88 -7.36
N ILE A 163 12.98 1.09 -7.93
CA ILE A 163 13.12 -0.36 -8.16
C ILE A 163 13.53 -0.63 -9.61
N ASP A 164 12.92 0.10 -10.55
CA ASP A 164 13.17 -0.05 -11.97
C ASP A 164 13.77 1.24 -12.52
N ALA A 165 15.11 1.28 -12.61
CA ALA A 165 15.84 2.43 -13.14
C ALA A 165 15.51 2.76 -14.62
N THR A 166 14.72 1.91 -15.31
CA THR A 166 14.22 2.20 -16.66
C THR A 166 12.91 3.00 -16.65
N LYS A 167 12.24 3.09 -15.50
CA LYS A 167 11.04 3.90 -15.28
C LYS A 167 11.43 5.22 -14.63
N GLU A 168 10.69 6.27 -14.96
CA GLU A 168 10.92 7.60 -14.40
C GLU A 168 10.27 7.72 -13.02
N GLY A 169 11.04 8.09 -12.01
CA GLY A 169 10.56 8.33 -10.65
C GLY A 169 10.71 7.13 -9.72
N GLU A 170 10.22 7.29 -8.48
CA GLU A 170 10.24 6.22 -7.47
C GLU A 170 8.96 5.39 -7.57
N GLU A 171 9.06 4.07 -7.55
CA GLU A 171 7.91 3.19 -7.35
C GLU A 171 7.39 3.29 -5.92
N LEU A 172 6.07 3.14 -5.79
CA LEU A 172 5.38 3.11 -4.50
C LEU A 172 5.30 1.66 -4.01
N LEU A 173 5.96 1.34 -2.90
CA LEU A 173 5.67 0.11 -2.16
C LEU A 173 4.34 0.30 -1.43
N LEU A 174 3.35 -0.46 -1.88
CA LEU A 174 2.01 -0.48 -1.31
C LEU A 174 1.86 -1.69 -0.39
N LEU A 175 1.21 -1.49 0.76
CA LEU A 175 0.72 -2.55 1.64
C LEU A 175 -0.78 -2.38 1.80
N ALA A 176 -1.57 -3.45 1.61
CA ALA A 176 -3.01 -3.39 1.81
C ALA A 176 -3.32 -2.87 3.22
N ASP A 177 -4.24 -1.91 3.35
CA ASP A 177 -4.52 -1.26 4.63
C ASP A 177 -5.01 -2.27 5.67
N ARG A 178 -5.87 -3.18 5.23
CA ARG A 178 -6.50 -4.22 6.03
C ARG A 178 -6.33 -5.59 5.40
N ILE A 179 -6.56 -6.63 6.18
CA ILE A 179 -6.66 -8.01 5.69
C ILE A 179 -7.84 -8.08 4.73
N ILE A 180 -7.56 -8.49 3.48
CA ILE A 180 -8.57 -8.55 2.41
C ILE A 180 -9.27 -9.91 2.33
N THR A 181 -8.64 -10.96 2.87
CA THR A 181 -9.17 -12.33 2.91
C THR A 181 -8.36 -13.17 3.91
N MET A 182 -8.89 -14.31 4.37
CA MET A 182 -8.17 -15.28 5.19
C MET A 182 -7.95 -16.54 4.37
N LYS A 183 -6.71 -17.02 4.28
CA LYS A 183 -6.33 -18.16 3.45
C LYS A 183 -5.15 -18.93 4.07
N PRO A 184 -5.09 -20.26 3.89
CA PRO A 184 -3.88 -20.99 4.17
C PRO A 184 -2.75 -20.51 3.24
N TYR A 185 -1.56 -20.35 3.81
CA TYR A 185 -0.36 -19.98 3.08
C TYR A 185 0.00 -21.05 2.05
N ASP A 186 -0.04 -22.31 2.49
CA ASP A 186 0.19 -23.48 1.65
C ASP A 186 -0.64 -24.66 2.16
N ALA A 187 -1.18 -25.45 1.24
CA ALA A 187 -1.96 -26.63 1.63
C ALA A 187 -1.04 -27.78 2.07
N LYS A 188 -1.59 -28.76 2.77
CA LYS A 188 -0.91 -30.03 3.08
C LYS A 188 -0.40 -30.66 1.79
N GLU A 189 0.78 -31.29 1.81
CA GLU A 189 1.35 -31.96 0.63
C GLU A 189 1.32 -33.49 0.76
N PRO A 190 0.22 -34.21 0.43
CA PRO A 190 0.06 -35.64 0.79
C PRO A 190 1.13 -36.59 0.22
N SER A 191 1.85 -36.14 -0.80
CA SER A 191 2.91 -36.89 -1.48
C SER A 191 4.32 -36.48 -1.04
N ASN A 192 4.47 -35.53 -0.11
CA ASN A 192 5.79 -35.07 0.34
C ASN A 192 6.42 -36.09 1.31
N ALA A 193 7.74 -36.29 1.18
CA ALA A 193 8.49 -37.19 2.06
C ALA A 193 8.74 -36.61 3.45
N ASP A 194 8.74 -35.28 3.58
CA ASP A 194 8.81 -34.57 4.86
C ASP A 194 7.45 -34.65 5.58
N ALA A 195 7.46 -35.20 6.79
CA ALA A 195 6.23 -35.48 7.53
C ALA A 195 5.49 -34.21 7.94
N ASP A 196 6.21 -33.12 8.19
CA ASP A 196 5.59 -31.84 8.56
C ASP A 196 4.90 -31.21 7.36
N ARG A 197 5.56 -31.14 6.18
CA ARG A 197 4.93 -30.67 4.94
C ARG A 197 3.74 -31.53 4.51
N LEU A 198 3.84 -32.85 4.69
CA LEU A 198 2.75 -33.78 4.41
C LEU A 198 1.48 -33.44 5.19
N ASN A 199 1.62 -33.07 6.47
CA ASN A 199 0.49 -32.89 7.37
C ASN A 199 0.04 -31.44 7.55
N TYR A 200 0.90 -30.47 7.25
CA TYR A 200 0.73 -29.07 7.64
C TYR A 200 1.09 -28.04 6.56
N GLY A 201 1.49 -28.50 5.36
CA GLY A 201 1.90 -27.66 4.24
C GLY A 201 3.33 -27.15 4.35
N SER A 202 3.80 -26.47 3.31
CA SER A 202 5.18 -25.98 3.23
C SER A 202 5.29 -24.50 3.60
N ASN A 203 6.35 -24.15 4.32
CA ASN A 203 6.69 -22.74 4.56
C ASN A 203 7.57 -22.11 3.47
N TYR A 204 7.80 -22.83 2.37
CA TYR A 204 8.61 -22.34 1.28
C TYR A 204 7.81 -21.39 0.37
N TRP A 205 8.12 -20.10 0.41
CA TRP A 205 7.44 -19.07 -0.39
C TRP A 205 7.39 -19.42 -1.89
N GLY A 206 8.51 -19.90 -2.44
CA GLY A 206 8.71 -20.02 -3.89
C GLY A 206 7.67 -20.84 -4.64
N ASN A 207 7.07 -21.85 -4.01
CA ASN A 207 6.00 -22.67 -4.58
C ASN A 207 4.75 -22.75 -3.66
N SER A 208 4.63 -21.83 -2.71
CA SER A 208 3.45 -21.77 -1.84
C SER A 208 2.18 -21.46 -2.64
N ASN A 209 1.07 -22.11 -2.28
CA ASN A 209 -0.21 -21.85 -2.95
C ASN A 209 -0.59 -20.36 -2.90
N ILE A 210 -0.37 -19.65 -1.79
CA ILE A 210 -0.74 -18.23 -1.71
C ILE A 210 0.05 -17.37 -2.70
N ARG A 211 1.33 -17.66 -2.94
CA ARG A 211 2.16 -16.96 -3.95
C ARG A 211 1.64 -17.20 -5.36
N GLU A 212 1.32 -18.45 -5.67
CA GLU A 212 0.79 -18.86 -6.98
C GLU A 212 -0.56 -18.19 -7.27
N TRP A 213 -1.41 -18.07 -6.25
CA TRP A 213 -2.67 -17.33 -6.33
C TRP A 213 -2.45 -15.83 -6.52
N LEU A 214 -1.59 -15.20 -5.70
CA LEU A 214 -1.31 -13.77 -5.75
C LEU A 214 -0.75 -13.32 -7.12
N ASN A 215 0.03 -14.17 -7.79
CA ASN A 215 0.69 -13.87 -9.06
C ASN A 215 -0.03 -14.44 -10.29
N SER A 216 -1.23 -14.99 -10.14
CA SER A 216 -1.99 -15.57 -11.25
C SER A 216 -3.04 -14.58 -11.79
N ASN A 217 -3.06 -14.41 -13.12
CA ASN A 217 -4.13 -13.73 -13.88
C ASN A 217 -5.01 -14.75 -14.63
N ALA A 218 -5.00 -16.02 -14.21
CA ALA A 218 -5.79 -17.07 -14.84
C ALA A 218 -7.10 -17.31 -14.06
N ALA A 219 -8.15 -17.68 -14.79
CA ALA A 219 -9.42 -18.13 -14.20
C ALA A 219 -9.28 -19.41 -13.36
N THR A 220 -8.20 -20.17 -13.57
CA THR A 220 -7.83 -21.34 -12.77
C THR A 220 -6.33 -21.25 -12.50
N VAL A 221 -5.95 -21.23 -11.22
CA VAL A 221 -4.56 -21.16 -10.82
C VAL A 221 -3.85 -22.48 -11.12
N ALA A 222 -2.63 -22.39 -11.67
CA ALA A 222 -1.77 -23.54 -11.90
C ALA A 222 -0.96 -23.82 -10.63
N TRP A 223 -1.42 -24.77 -9.82
CA TRP A 223 -0.73 -25.19 -8.60
C TRP A 223 0.46 -26.10 -8.93
N THR A 224 1.67 -25.78 -8.47
CA THR A 224 2.86 -26.62 -8.73
C THR A 224 3.00 -27.80 -7.77
N THR A 225 2.34 -27.72 -6.61
CA THR A 225 2.28 -28.79 -5.61
C THR A 225 0.88 -29.45 -5.64
N GLN A 226 0.04 -29.16 -4.66
CA GLN A 226 -1.35 -29.56 -4.58
C GLN A 226 -2.24 -28.33 -4.56
N ALA A 227 -3.51 -28.51 -4.94
CA ALA A 227 -4.49 -27.46 -4.79
C ALA A 227 -4.90 -27.27 -3.31
N PRO A 228 -5.16 -26.03 -2.86
CA PRO A 228 -5.67 -25.70 -1.52
C PRO A 228 -7.17 -25.96 -1.41
N ASN A 229 -7.57 -27.20 -1.67
CA ASN A 229 -8.95 -27.65 -1.57
C ASN A 229 -9.33 -28.04 -0.13
N ALA A 230 -10.62 -28.24 0.10
CA ALA A 230 -11.16 -28.54 1.44
C ALA A 230 -10.53 -29.76 2.13
N ALA A 231 -9.91 -30.71 1.42
CA ALA A 231 -9.23 -31.87 2.02
C ALA A 231 -7.77 -31.57 2.42
N ASN A 232 -7.12 -30.67 1.70
CA ASN A 232 -5.71 -30.33 1.88
C ASN A 232 -5.48 -29.13 2.81
N VAL A 233 -6.52 -28.40 3.20
CA VAL A 233 -6.40 -27.30 4.17
C VAL A 233 -6.65 -27.78 5.62
N TRP A 234 -6.47 -26.87 6.58
CA TRP A 234 -6.75 -27.14 7.99
C TRP A 234 -8.20 -27.62 8.20
N GLN A 235 -8.33 -28.70 8.98
CA GLN A 235 -9.62 -29.28 9.34
C GLN A 235 -10.02 -28.76 10.70
N ASN A 236 -11.13 -28.03 10.77
CA ASN A 236 -11.74 -27.62 12.03
C ASN A 236 -13.22 -27.97 12.04
N ALA A 237 -13.71 -28.51 13.15
CA ALA A 237 -15.14 -28.79 13.30
C ALA A 237 -15.84 -27.58 13.92
N PRO A 238 -17.05 -27.22 13.46
CA PRO A 238 -17.88 -27.91 12.46
C PRO A 238 -17.60 -27.57 10.98
N GLU A 239 -16.68 -26.66 10.69
CA GLU A 239 -16.47 -26.08 9.35
C GLU A 239 -16.00 -27.07 8.27
N GLY A 240 -15.28 -28.13 8.67
CA GLY A 240 -14.53 -28.99 7.75
C GLY A 240 -13.22 -28.32 7.33
N GLY A 241 -12.97 -28.22 6.03
CA GLY A 241 -11.81 -27.51 5.48
C GLY A 241 -11.98 -26.00 5.60
N VAL A 242 -11.07 -25.35 6.31
CA VAL A 242 -11.14 -23.91 6.57
C VAL A 242 -10.51 -23.10 5.42
N ASN A 243 -11.29 -22.18 4.86
CA ASN A 243 -10.93 -21.24 3.79
C ASN A 243 -10.16 -21.85 2.60
N PRO A 244 -10.65 -22.94 1.97
CA PRO A 244 -10.09 -23.43 0.72
C PRO A 244 -10.33 -22.43 -0.41
N TYR A 245 -9.43 -22.40 -1.38
CA TYR A 245 -9.48 -21.43 -2.50
C TYR A 245 -9.02 -22.03 -3.83
N ASP A 246 -9.09 -23.35 -3.98
CA ASP A 246 -8.70 -24.05 -5.20
C ASP A 246 -9.56 -23.70 -6.42
N ALA A 247 -10.82 -23.29 -6.18
CA ALA A 247 -11.76 -22.88 -7.22
C ALA A 247 -11.72 -21.37 -7.52
N GLU A 248 -11.01 -20.57 -6.73
CA GLU A 248 -10.90 -19.13 -6.97
C GLU A 248 -9.99 -18.85 -8.18
N ALA A 249 -10.36 -17.83 -8.95
CA ALA A 249 -9.47 -17.26 -9.96
C ALA A 249 -8.25 -16.63 -9.28
N GLY A 250 -7.15 -16.53 -10.01
CA GLY A 250 -5.93 -15.88 -9.50
C GLY A 250 -6.18 -14.42 -9.11
N PHE A 251 -5.46 -13.92 -8.11
CA PHE A 251 -5.67 -12.60 -7.54
C PHE A 251 -5.63 -11.48 -8.59
N LEU A 252 -4.72 -11.56 -9.57
CA LEU A 252 -4.57 -10.53 -10.62
C LEU A 252 -5.77 -10.43 -11.57
N THR A 253 -6.69 -11.41 -11.56
CA THR A 253 -7.95 -11.31 -12.31
C THR A 253 -8.88 -10.23 -11.75
N ASN A 254 -8.66 -9.79 -10.50
CA ASN A 254 -9.40 -8.68 -9.91
C ASN A 254 -8.91 -7.30 -10.38
N LEU A 255 -7.80 -7.24 -11.11
CA LEU A 255 -7.20 -6.01 -11.61
C LEU A 255 -7.43 -5.86 -13.11
N ALA A 256 -7.75 -4.64 -13.55
CA ALA A 256 -7.87 -4.33 -14.97
C ALA A 256 -6.51 -4.50 -15.70
N PRO A 257 -6.49 -4.78 -17.01
CA PRO A 257 -5.25 -4.91 -17.77
C PRO A 257 -4.30 -3.72 -17.62
N GLU A 258 -4.84 -2.50 -17.65
CA GLU A 258 -4.13 -1.25 -17.48
C GLU A 258 -3.55 -1.08 -16.07
N GLU A 259 -4.22 -1.59 -15.03
CA GLU A 259 -3.72 -1.58 -13.65
C GLU A 259 -2.55 -2.56 -13.51
N ARG A 260 -2.69 -3.79 -14.03
CA ARG A 260 -1.62 -4.80 -13.99
C ARG A 260 -0.35 -4.33 -14.68
N ALA A 261 -0.48 -3.55 -15.76
CA ALA A 261 0.66 -3.01 -16.49
C ALA A 261 1.50 -2.03 -15.65
N GLN A 262 0.96 -1.49 -14.56
CA GLN A 262 1.66 -0.56 -13.66
C GLN A 262 2.32 -1.25 -12.48
N ILE A 263 1.99 -2.51 -12.22
CA ILE A 263 2.65 -3.28 -11.18
C ILE A 263 4.07 -3.59 -11.64
N VAL A 264 5.03 -3.28 -10.78
CA VAL A 264 6.45 -3.53 -11.06
C VAL A 264 6.80 -4.90 -10.51
N GLU A 265 7.25 -5.78 -11.42
CA GLU A 265 7.80 -7.06 -11.04
C GLU A 265 9.13 -6.84 -10.31
N VAL A 266 9.25 -7.41 -9.13
CA VAL A 266 10.42 -7.21 -8.26
C VAL A 266 11.02 -8.56 -7.89
N THR A 267 12.35 -8.61 -7.83
CA THR A 267 13.06 -9.74 -7.23
C THR A 267 13.41 -9.41 -5.78
N HIS A 268 12.86 -10.17 -4.84
CA HIS A 268 13.06 -9.93 -3.41
C HIS A 268 13.52 -11.19 -2.69
N ARG A 269 14.14 -10.97 -1.53
CA ARG A 269 14.56 -12.05 -0.62
C ARG A 269 13.38 -12.52 0.22
N SER A 270 13.36 -13.82 0.47
CA SER A 270 12.51 -14.47 1.46
C SER A 270 13.39 -15.38 2.32
N ILE A 271 13.20 -15.34 3.64
CA ILE A 271 13.88 -16.27 4.55
C ILE A 271 13.39 -17.68 4.29
N VAL A 272 14.29 -18.67 4.35
CA VAL A 272 13.99 -20.07 4.00
C VAL A 272 14.38 -21.06 5.07
N TYR A 273 13.70 -22.20 5.08
CA TYR A 273 14.17 -23.39 5.80
C TYR A 273 15.23 -24.13 4.99
N ASN A 274 16.49 -23.71 5.15
CA ASN A 274 17.61 -24.15 4.31
C ASN A 274 17.75 -25.68 4.20
N THR A 275 17.47 -26.43 5.26
CA THR A 275 17.67 -27.90 5.29
C THR A 275 16.94 -28.64 4.16
N LEU A 276 15.75 -28.17 3.76
CA LEU A 276 14.98 -28.79 2.68
C LEU A 276 14.94 -27.95 1.42
N ASP A 277 14.95 -26.63 1.55
CA ASP A 277 14.74 -25.73 0.40
C ASP A 277 16.04 -25.27 -0.25
N GLY A 278 17.18 -25.41 0.43
CA GLY A 278 18.42 -24.76 0.05
C GLY A 278 18.32 -23.23 0.17
N HIS A 279 19.33 -22.53 -0.33
CA HIS A 279 19.41 -21.06 -0.26
C HIS A 279 20.24 -20.49 -1.43
N ASP A 280 19.99 -19.23 -1.78
CA ASP A 280 20.76 -18.48 -2.78
C ASP A 280 21.88 -17.64 -2.14
N GLY A 281 21.74 -17.34 -0.84
CA GLY A 281 22.69 -16.57 -0.05
C GLY A 281 22.38 -16.63 1.43
N GLY A 282 23.13 -15.87 2.23
CA GLY A 282 23.10 -15.94 3.70
C GLY A 282 24.06 -16.99 4.26
N GLU A 283 24.38 -16.85 5.53
CA GLU A 283 25.42 -17.62 6.23
C GLU A 283 24.85 -18.51 7.34
N GLU A 284 23.68 -18.17 7.86
CA GLU A 284 23.07 -18.82 9.03
C GLU A 284 21.53 -18.86 8.95
N ALA A 285 20.90 -19.65 9.81
CA ALA A 285 19.43 -19.67 9.90
C ALA A 285 18.93 -18.44 10.67
N HIS A 286 17.82 -17.85 10.22
CA HIS A 286 17.14 -16.81 11.00
C HIS A 286 16.66 -17.38 12.32
N GLY A 287 17.07 -16.74 13.41
CA GLY A 287 16.63 -17.11 14.75
C GLY A 287 15.31 -16.43 15.11
N TYR A 288 14.67 -16.93 16.17
CA TYR A 288 13.89 -16.10 17.10
C TYR A 288 12.39 -15.90 16.83
N THR A 289 11.57 -16.09 17.86
CA THR A 289 10.09 -16.02 17.83
C THR A 289 9.61 -15.26 19.07
N ASN A 290 8.35 -14.80 19.07
CA ASN A 290 7.68 -14.19 20.22
C ASN A 290 8.25 -12.82 20.65
N THR A 291 8.61 -11.98 19.68
CA THR A 291 9.02 -10.58 19.88
C THR A 291 8.39 -9.67 18.84
N GLY A 292 8.51 -8.34 18.99
CA GLY A 292 8.05 -7.40 17.96
C GLY A 292 8.77 -7.59 16.63
N VAL A 293 8.24 -6.94 15.60
CA VAL A 293 8.76 -7.06 14.23
C VAL A 293 10.17 -6.48 14.17
N ASP A 294 10.39 -5.28 14.71
CA ASP A 294 11.72 -4.66 14.79
C ASP A 294 12.72 -5.56 15.54
N GLU A 295 12.35 -6.10 16.71
CA GLU A 295 13.27 -6.99 17.45
C GLU A 295 13.56 -8.30 16.74
N SER A 296 12.68 -8.75 15.84
CA SER A 296 12.92 -9.94 15.02
C SER A 296 13.92 -9.70 13.87
N VAL A 297 14.32 -8.44 13.63
CA VAL A 297 15.15 -8.03 12.49
C VAL A 297 16.41 -7.27 12.91
N THR A 298 16.33 -6.37 13.91
CA THR A 298 17.37 -5.38 14.20
C THR A 298 18.02 -5.53 15.58
N VAL A 299 17.40 -6.29 16.49
CA VAL A 299 17.88 -6.46 17.87
C VAL A 299 18.30 -7.90 18.12
N ALA A 300 19.46 -8.08 18.77
CA ALA A 300 19.93 -9.41 19.14
C ALA A 300 18.88 -10.18 20.00
N PRO A 301 18.59 -11.45 19.68
CA PRO A 301 19.27 -12.31 18.71
C PRO A 301 18.66 -12.34 17.28
N GLY A 302 17.67 -11.48 16.98
CA GLY A 302 17.04 -11.35 15.65
C GLY A 302 17.80 -10.46 14.66
N ASP A 303 18.87 -9.79 15.10
CA ASP A 303 19.76 -8.95 14.29
C ASP A 303 20.50 -9.69 13.16
N ASN A 304 20.38 -11.02 13.13
CA ASN A 304 20.91 -11.86 12.06
C ASN A 304 20.01 -11.95 10.81
N TYR A 305 18.89 -11.21 10.75
CA TYR A 305 17.99 -11.24 9.60
C TYR A 305 18.69 -10.93 8.26
N THR A 306 19.60 -9.96 8.24
CA THR A 306 20.34 -9.58 7.02
C THR A 306 21.40 -10.61 6.57
N THR A 307 21.85 -11.48 7.48
CA THR A 307 22.81 -12.58 7.22
C THR A 307 22.12 -13.94 7.09
N SER A 308 20.80 -13.99 7.27
CA SER A 308 20.03 -15.23 7.26
C SER A 308 19.93 -15.87 5.87
N TYR A 309 19.80 -17.19 5.83
CA TYR A 309 19.56 -17.93 4.61
C TYR A 309 18.30 -17.44 3.91
N TYR A 310 18.44 -17.12 2.63
CA TYR A 310 17.34 -16.61 1.82
C TYR A 310 17.31 -17.25 0.43
N LYS A 311 16.15 -17.13 -0.21
CA LYS A 311 16.00 -17.33 -1.66
C LYS A 311 15.39 -16.11 -2.31
N ASN A 312 15.79 -15.88 -3.55
CA ASN A 312 15.22 -14.85 -4.39
C ASN A 312 14.00 -15.39 -5.12
N THR A 313 12.90 -14.65 -5.07
CA THR A 313 11.73 -14.88 -5.91
C THR A 313 11.38 -13.60 -6.63
N THR A 314 10.86 -13.76 -7.85
CA THR A 314 10.40 -12.66 -8.68
C THR A 314 8.88 -12.66 -8.67
N ASP A 315 8.31 -11.57 -8.18
CA ASP A 315 6.89 -11.46 -7.84
C ASP A 315 6.33 -10.10 -8.29
N THR A 316 5.04 -10.08 -8.65
CA THR A 316 4.28 -8.86 -8.93
C THR A 316 3.49 -8.42 -7.69
N VAL A 317 2.87 -9.39 -7.01
CA VAL A 317 2.18 -9.21 -5.74
C VAL A 317 2.72 -10.24 -4.76
N PHE A 318 3.03 -9.81 -3.54
CA PHE A 318 3.70 -10.63 -2.53
C PHE A 318 3.13 -10.38 -1.14
N LEU A 319 3.46 -11.24 -0.18
CA LEU A 319 3.30 -10.91 1.23
C LEU A 319 4.55 -10.18 1.71
N PRO A 320 4.43 -9.15 2.56
CA PRO A 320 5.60 -8.43 3.07
C PRO A 320 6.52 -9.39 3.84
N SER A 321 7.80 -9.06 3.91
CA SER A 321 8.78 -9.74 4.76
C SER A 321 8.87 -9.06 6.13
N LEU A 322 9.48 -9.71 7.11
CA LEU A 322 9.77 -9.09 8.40
C LEU A 322 10.66 -7.87 8.22
N GLY A 323 11.65 -7.92 7.31
CA GLY A 323 12.53 -6.78 7.01
C GLY A 323 11.77 -5.55 6.51
N GLU A 324 10.88 -5.70 5.52
CA GLU A 324 10.08 -4.57 5.02
C GLU A 324 9.12 -4.02 6.07
N LEU A 325 8.55 -4.88 6.91
CA LEU A 325 7.69 -4.43 7.99
C LEU A 325 8.49 -3.70 9.08
N SER A 326 9.69 -4.19 9.41
CA SER A 326 10.60 -3.54 10.36
C SER A 326 11.04 -2.16 9.85
N ASP A 327 11.47 -2.07 8.59
CA ASP A 327 12.05 -0.84 8.05
C ASP A 327 11.00 0.24 7.77
N TYR A 328 9.80 -0.15 7.36
CA TYR A 328 8.82 0.76 6.75
C TYR A 328 7.48 0.86 7.48
N VAL A 329 7.21 -0.02 8.45
CA VAL A 329 5.91 -0.08 9.11
C VAL A 329 6.03 0.08 10.62
N ASP A 330 6.80 -0.77 11.28
CA ASP A 330 6.92 -0.84 12.74
C ASP A 330 7.53 0.46 13.30
N GLY A 331 6.85 1.11 14.25
CA GLY A 331 7.26 2.39 14.83
C GLY A 331 7.25 3.59 13.87
N VAL A 332 7.06 3.38 12.56
CA VAL A 332 7.03 4.42 11.52
C VAL A 332 5.60 4.91 11.27
N LEU A 333 4.63 3.99 11.24
CA LEU A 333 3.24 4.27 10.93
C LEU A 333 2.31 3.89 12.09
N GLN A 334 1.20 4.62 12.22
CA GLN A 334 0.14 4.36 13.18
C GLN A 334 -1.18 4.12 12.45
N HIS A 335 -2.02 3.25 13.01
CA HIS A 335 -3.35 3.01 12.45
C HIS A 335 -4.25 4.26 12.69
N PRO A 336 -5.02 4.76 11.72
CA PRO A 336 -5.81 5.98 11.94
C PRO A 336 -6.99 5.77 12.88
N SER A 337 -7.55 4.57 12.91
CA SER A 337 -8.74 4.25 13.71
C SER A 337 -8.42 3.75 15.13
N THR A 338 -7.16 3.49 15.45
CA THR A 338 -6.71 2.97 16.75
C THR A 338 -5.37 3.60 17.10
N ALA A 339 -5.10 3.90 18.37
CA ALA A 339 -3.80 4.42 18.79
C ALA A 339 -2.72 3.31 18.87
N THR A 340 -2.67 2.43 17.86
CA THR A 340 -1.80 1.24 17.82
C THR A 340 -0.94 1.26 16.57
N ASP A 341 0.19 0.55 16.64
CA ASP A 341 1.14 0.46 15.54
C ASP A 341 0.52 -0.21 14.30
N TYR A 342 0.95 0.23 13.12
CA TYR A 342 0.31 -0.11 11.84
C TYR A 342 0.58 -1.55 11.35
N GLN A 343 1.56 -2.24 11.93
CA GLN A 343 1.74 -3.67 11.73
C GLN A 343 0.60 -4.46 12.37
N ILE A 344 -0.13 -3.94 13.37
CA ILE A 344 -1.31 -4.63 13.89
C ILE A 344 -2.44 -4.47 12.87
N SER A 345 -2.90 -5.59 12.33
CA SER A 345 -3.86 -5.59 11.22
C SER A 345 -5.29 -5.90 11.66
N TYR A 346 -6.24 -5.40 10.87
CA TYR A 346 -7.68 -5.58 11.06
C TYR A 346 -8.31 -6.09 9.76
N THR A 347 -9.48 -6.73 9.85
CA THR A 347 -10.15 -7.30 8.68
C THR A 347 -11.09 -6.31 8.00
N THR A 348 -11.21 -6.40 6.67
CA THR A 348 -12.33 -5.80 5.95
C THR A 348 -13.62 -6.57 6.25
N GLN A 349 -14.79 -5.96 5.99
CA GLN A 349 -16.06 -6.69 6.09
C GLN A 349 -16.10 -7.85 5.09
N GLN A 350 -15.66 -7.61 3.86
CA GLN A 350 -15.62 -8.62 2.80
C GLN A 350 -14.76 -9.84 3.18
N ALA A 351 -13.62 -9.64 3.84
CA ALA A 351 -12.78 -10.74 4.32
C ALA A 351 -13.52 -11.65 5.30
N ARG A 352 -14.26 -11.05 6.26
CA ARG A 352 -15.08 -11.79 7.23
C ARG A 352 -16.23 -12.53 6.57
N ASP A 353 -16.90 -11.87 5.63
CA ASP A 353 -18.04 -12.42 4.91
C ASP A 353 -17.66 -13.60 4.01
N GLN A 354 -16.46 -13.57 3.42
CA GLN A 354 -15.94 -14.66 2.57
C GLN A 354 -15.50 -15.88 3.39
N SER A 355 -15.07 -15.68 4.64
CA SER A 355 -14.50 -16.76 5.42
C SER A 355 -15.55 -17.74 5.90
N ASN A 356 -15.23 -19.03 5.88
CA ASN A 356 -16.08 -20.06 6.47
C ASN A 356 -15.72 -20.36 7.93
N TYR A 357 -14.74 -19.67 8.52
CA TYR A 357 -14.28 -19.89 9.88
C TYR A 357 -15.06 -19.08 10.91
N SER A 358 -15.79 -19.76 11.80
CA SER A 358 -16.62 -19.11 12.81
C SER A 358 -15.84 -18.35 13.90
N GLY A 359 -14.53 -18.61 14.03
CA GLY A 359 -13.65 -17.97 15.01
C GLY A 359 -13.01 -16.67 14.53
N ASP A 360 -13.34 -16.19 13.35
CA ASP A 360 -12.82 -14.93 12.84
C ASP A 360 -13.33 -13.71 13.63
N PRO A 361 -12.61 -12.56 13.56
CA PRO A 361 -13.06 -11.34 14.19
C PRO A 361 -14.49 -10.98 13.79
N VAL A 362 -15.32 -10.57 14.75
CA VAL A 362 -16.73 -10.20 14.49
C VAL A 362 -16.90 -8.78 13.94
N ASN A 363 -15.84 -7.97 13.96
CA ASN A 363 -15.84 -6.59 13.52
C ASN A 363 -14.43 -6.14 13.10
N ASP A 364 -14.31 -4.90 12.65
CA ASP A 364 -13.09 -4.32 12.13
C ASP A 364 -12.24 -3.59 13.17
N THR A 365 -12.54 -3.77 14.45
CA THR A 365 -11.79 -3.23 15.60
C THR A 365 -11.06 -4.32 16.38
N ALA A 366 -11.32 -5.59 16.07
CA ALA A 366 -10.60 -6.73 16.60
C ALA A 366 -9.45 -7.09 15.65
N ALA A 367 -8.23 -7.06 16.17
CA ALA A 367 -7.04 -7.36 15.41
C ALA A 367 -6.97 -8.85 15.04
N LEU A 368 -6.40 -9.15 13.87
CA LEU A 368 -6.13 -10.50 13.41
C LEU A 368 -4.68 -10.59 12.95
N TYR A 369 -4.11 -11.78 13.13
CA TYR A 369 -2.77 -12.08 12.66
C TYR A 369 -2.77 -12.32 11.14
N TYR A 370 -1.65 -12.03 10.48
CA TYR A 370 -1.52 -12.18 9.02
C TYR A 370 -0.16 -12.74 8.64
N TRP A 371 -0.14 -13.48 7.53
CA TRP A 371 1.06 -14.10 7.00
C TRP A 371 2.07 -13.06 6.53
N VAL A 372 3.35 -13.34 6.77
CA VAL A 372 4.46 -12.75 6.01
C VAL A 372 5.04 -13.82 5.08
N ARG A 373 5.86 -13.43 4.09
CA ARG A 373 6.45 -14.41 3.18
C ARG A 373 7.59 -15.25 3.79
N ASP A 374 8.14 -14.83 4.92
CA ASP A 374 9.33 -15.45 5.51
C ASP A 374 9.03 -16.78 6.20
N ALA A 375 9.89 -17.77 5.96
CA ALA A 375 9.85 -19.05 6.64
C ALA A 375 10.31 -18.93 8.10
N TYR A 376 9.76 -19.79 8.97
CA TYR A 376 10.45 -20.11 10.22
C TYR A 376 11.57 -21.11 9.95
N ALA A 377 12.83 -20.65 10.03
CA ALA A 377 13.99 -21.42 9.59
C ALA A 377 14.33 -22.67 10.44
N SER A 378 13.51 -23.04 11.43
CA SER A 378 13.71 -24.25 12.26
C SER A 378 12.66 -25.35 12.02
N ASN A 379 11.64 -25.12 11.20
CA ASN A 379 10.61 -26.12 10.90
C ASN A 379 10.14 -25.95 9.44
N SER A 380 9.82 -27.03 8.74
CA SER A 380 9.50 -27.03 7.30
C SER A 380 8.05 -26.63 6.96
N CYS A 381 7.16 -26.53 7.95
CA CYS A 381 5.75 -26.17 7.77
C CYS A 381 5.34 -24.88 8.49
N TYR A 382 6.24 -24.27 9.28
CA TYR A 382 5.93 -23.06 10.02
C TYR A 382 6.30 -21.80 9.23
N VAL A 383 5.31 -20.96 8.99
CA VAL A 383 5.46 -19.66 8.32
C VAL A 383 5.41 -18.57 9.39
N ARG A 384 6.20 -17.51 9.21
CA ARG A 384 6.13 -16.35 10.07
C ARG A 384 4.81 -15.59 9.85
N ASN A 385 4.24 -15.07 10.91
CA ASN A 385 3.11 -14.14 10.88
C ASN A 385 3.32 -13.02 11.88
N VAL A 386 2.64 -11.91 11.68
CA VAL A 386 2.51 -10.86 12.69
C VAL A 386 1.23 -11.11 13.46
N HIS A 387 1.35 -11.33 14.76
CA HIS A 387 0.24 -11.63 15.66
C HIS A 387 -0.64 -10.39 15.90
N ALA A 388 -1.87 -10.59 16.38
CA ALA A 388 -2.83 -9.53 16.73
C ALA A 388 -2.35 -8.54 17.82
N VAL A 389 -1.19 -8.78 18.44
CA VAL A 389 -0.55 -7.90 19.43
C VAL A 389 0.78 -7.32 18.94
N GLY A 390 1.09 -7.44 17.64
CA GLY A 390 2.27 -6.85 17.01
C GLY A 390 3.56 -7.68 17.11
N VAL A 391 3.50 -8.90 17.65
CA VAL A 391 4.65 -9.78 17.80
C VAL A 391 4.70 -10.87 16.72
N VAL A 392 5.89 -11.30 16.34
CA VAL A 392 6.13 -12.31 15.32
C VAL A 392 5.99 -13.72 15.92
N PHE A 393 5.09 -14.52 15.35
CA PHE A 393 4.91 -15.93 15.68
C PHE A 393 5.11 -16.83 14.45
N PRO A 394 5.50 -18.09 14.65
CA PRO A 394 5.40 -19.12 13.64
C PRO A 394 4.05 -19.84 13.75
N ASP A 395 3.39 -20.07 12.63
CA ASP A 395 2.17 -20.88 12.54
C ASP A 395 2.24 -21.86 11.36
N CYS A 396 1.51 -22.96 11.43
CA CYS A 396 1.47 -23.96 10.36
C CYS A 396 0.88 -23.38 9.07
N ALA A 397 1.55 -23.59 7.93
CA ALA A 397 1.19 -23.03 6.62
C ALA A 397 -0.26 -23.31 6.19
N TYR A 398 -0.79 -24.49 6.52
CA TYR A 398 -2.16 -24.91 6.19
C TYR A 398 -3.30 -24.26 7.00
N TYR A 399 -3.00 -23.40 7.98
CA TYR A 399 -4.05 -22.72 8.75
C TYR A 399 -4.80 -21.70 7.91
N GLY A 400 -6.10 -21.93 7.73
CA GLY A 400 -6.96 -21.09 6.90
C GLY A 400 -7.49 -19.83 7.58
N ASN A 401 -7.31 -19.69 8.89
CA ASN A 401 -7.82 -18.56 9.70
C ASN A 401 -6.79 -17.44 9.89
N ILE A 402 -5.80 -17.35 9.00
CA ILE A 402 -4.75 -16.33 9.03
C ILE A 402 -5.02 -15.33 7.90
N GLY A 403 -4.86 -14.04 8.19
CA GLY A 403 -5.10 -12.97 7.23
C GLY A 403 -4.07 -12.88 6.10
N VAL A 404 -4.53 -12.40 4.96
CA VAL A 404 -3.72 -12.05 3.79
C VAL A 404 -3.71 -10.53 3.64
N ARG A 405 -2.52 -9.94 3.78
CA ARG A 405 -2.26 -8.51 3.64
C ARG A 405 -1.19 -8.30 2.56
N PRO A 406 -1.58 -8.30 1.27
CA PRO A 406 -0.61 -8.27 0.18
C PRO A 406 0.10 -6.92 0.08
N ALA A 407 1.24 -6.96 -0.59
CA ALA A 407 2.05 -5.82 -0.97
C ALA A 407 2.45 -5.90 -2.45
N LEU A 408 2.71 -4.75 -3.07
CA LEU A 408 3.18 -4.65 -4.44
C LEU A 408 3.93 -3.34 -4.67
N TYR A 409 4.75 -3.27 -5.72
CA TYR A 409 5.30 -2.02 -6.22
C TYR A 409 4.43 -1.47 -7.33
N LEU A 410 4.02 -0.21 -7.20
CA LEU A 410 3.20 0.49 -8.19
C LEU A 410 4.00 1.61 -8.83
N SER A 411 4.07 1.59 -10.16
CA SER A 411 4.63 2.68 -10.94
C SER A 411 3.75 3.94 -10.79
N SER A 412 4.33 5.05 -10.33
CA SER A 412 3.62 6.33 -10.22
C SER A 412 3.83 7.26 -11.41
N SER A 413 4.73 6.91 -12.34
CA SER A 413 5.17 7.77 -13.46
C SER A 413 4.05 8.20 -14.41
N SER A 414 3.11 7.29 -14.68
CA SER A 414 1.99 7.50 -15.61
C SER A 414 0.68 7.84 -14.89
N MET A 415 0.67 7.86 -13.56
CA MET A 415 -0.55 7.88 -12.75
C MET A 415 -1.18 9.27 -12.68
N THR A 416 -2.50 9.33 -12.92
CA THR A 416 -3.31 10.51 -12.64
C THR A 416 -4.22 10.24 -11.44
N LEU A 417 -4.18 11.13 -10.44
CA LEU A 417 -4.99 11.02 -9.23
C LEU A 417 -6.26 11.88 -9.28
N GLY A 418 -7.27 11.43 -8.55
CA GLY A 418 -8.47 12.17 -8.22
C GLY A 418 -8.22 13.32 -7.24
N ALA A 419 -9.31 13.94 -6.79
CA ALA A 419 -9.26 15.13 -5.92
C ALA A 419 -9.16 14.80 -4.43
N GLU A 420 -9.10 13.52 -4.06
CA GLU A 420 -9.01 13.09 -2.66
C GLU A 420 -7.66 13.47 -2.03
N SER A 421 -7.58 13.39 -0.71
CA SER A 421 -6.40 13.86 0.04
C SER A 421 -5.34 12.78 0.29
N GLY A 422 -5.70 11.50 0.20
CA GLY A 422 -4.90 10.37 0.68
C GLY A 422 -4.65 10.34 2.19
N ALA A 423 -5.22 11.26 2.97
CA ALA A 423 -4.93 11.38 4.40
C ALA A 423 -5.52 10.25 5.25
N THR A 424 -6.66 9.70 4.83
CA THR A 424 -7.35 8.60 5.53
C THR A 424 -7.80 7.54 4.54
N ALA A 425 -8.12 6.34 5.00
CA ALA A 425 -8.66 5.28 4.15
C ALA A 425 -9.96 5.73 3.43
N ALA A 426 -10.81 6.51 4.11
CA ALA A 426 -12.04 7.06 3.52
C ALA A 426 -11.79 8.18 2.49
N THR A 427 -10.60 8.78 2.51
CA THR A 427 -10.18 9.83 1.57
C THR A 427 -8.96 9.38 0.77
N ALA A 428 -8.82 8.08 0.53
CA ALA A 428 -7.74 7.50 -0.26
C ALA A 428 -7.73 8.13 -1.66
N TYR A 429 -6.53 8.40 -2.18
CA TYR A 429 -6.40 8.84 -3.57
C TYR A 429 -7.03 7.81 -4.50
N THR A 430 -7.92 8.26 -5.39
CA THR A 430 -8.39 7.42 -6.49
C THR A 430 -7.46 7.59 -7.69
N ILE A 431 -7.19 6.50 -8.40
CA ILE A 431 -6.46 6.58 -9.67
C ILE A 431 -7.50 6.74 -10.77
N THR A 432 -7.47 7.88 -11.48
CA THR A 432 -8.42 8.18 -12.55
C THR A 432 -7.91 7.79 -13.92
N GLY A 433 -6.63 7.41 -14.03
CA GLY A 433 -6.04 6.90 -15.27
C GLY A 433 -4.53 6.71 -15.20
N PHE A 434 -4.02 6.01 -16.20
CA PHE A 434 -2.59 5.84 -16.49
C PHE A 434 -2.33 6.35 -17.92
N ASN A 435 -1.35 7.25 -18.08
CA ASN A 435 -1.01 7.92 -19.35
C ASN A 435 0.11 7.23 -20.11
#